data_AF-A0A7W1GDA1-F1
#
_entry.id   AF-A0A7W1GDA1-F1
#
_cell.length_a   1.000
_cell.length_b   1.000
_cell.length_c   1.000
_cell.angle_alpha   90.00
_cell.angle_beta   90.00
_cell.angle_gamma   90.00
#
_symmetry.space_group_name_H-M   'P 1'
#
loop_
_entity.id
_entity.type
_entity.pdbx_description
1 polymer ?
#
loop_
_entity_poly.entity_id
_entity_poly.type
_entity_poly.pdbx_seq_one_letter_code
_entity_poly.pdbx_strand_id
1 'polypeptide(L)' 'MSTPLIKPLVWIGSSLKDLRAFPEEVKDEMGHALFEAQSGMKPLAAKPLTGFGGAGVLEVVSDFQTDTYRAVYTSNSR' A
#
# COMPACT_ATOMS: atom_id res chain seq x y z
N MET A 1 -26.42 7.30 -3.74
CA MET A 1 -24.95 7.40 -3.84
C MET A 1 -24.46 6.00 -4.15
N SER A 2 -23.74 5.82 -5.26
CA SER A 2 -23.15 4.53 -5.62
C SER A 2 -21.94 4.31 -4.71
N THR A 3 -21.97 3.33 -3.82
CA THR A 3 -20.76 2.93 -3.09
C THR A 3 -19.72 2.52 -4.14
N PRO A 4 -18.54 3.14 -4.20
CA PRO A 4 -17.51 2.68 -5.12
C PRO A 4 -17.19 1.22 -4.77
N LEU A 5 -17.18 0.36 -5.79
CA LEU A 5 -16.76 -1.03 -5.63
C LEU A 5 -15.30 -1.04 -5.17
N ILE A 6 -15.08 -1.24 -3.87
CA ILE A 6 -13.75 -1.38 -3.27
C ILE A 6 -13.07 -2.56 -3.97
N LYS A 7 -11.92 -2.30 -4.61
CA LYS A 7 -11.14 -3.34 -5.27
C LYS A 7 -10.62 -4.33 -4.21
N PRO A 8 -10.66 -5.64 -4.46
CA PRO A 8 -10.10 -6.60 -3.51
C PRO A 8 -8.59 -6.42 -3.40
N LEU A 9 -8.08 -6.48 -2.17
CA LEU A 9 -6.66 -6.53 -1.88
C LEU A 9 -6.20 -7.99 -1.79
N VAL A 10 -5.24 -8.36 -2.62
CA VAL A 10 -4.67 -9.71 -2.64
C VAL A 10 -3.27 -9.68 -2.03
N TRP A 11 -3.08 -10.46 -0.96
CA TRP A 11 -1.79 -10.60 -0.29
C TRP A 11 -0.95 -11.70 -0.96
N ILE A 12 0.33 -11.43 -1.19
CA ILE A 12 1.24 -12.32 -1.91
C ILE A 12 2.34 -12.77 -0.95
N GLY A 13 2.53 -14.09 -0.84
CA GLY A 13 3.56 -14.67 0.03
C GLY A 13 3.38 -14.28 1.49
N SER A 14 4.42 -13.73 2.11
CA SER A 14 4.42 -13.31 3.51
C SER A 14 3.82 -11.93 3.76
N SER A 15 3.39 -11.19 2.74
CA SER A 15 3.12 -9.75 2.87
C SER A 15 2.11 -9.38 3.96
N LEU A 16 1.04 -10.16 4.13
CA LEU A 16 0.08 -9.95 5.23
C LEU A 16 0.69 -10.26 6.60
N LYS A 17 1.49 -11.32 6.69
CA LYS A 17 2.16 -11.70 7.94
C LYS A 17 3.16 -10.63 8.35
N ASP A 18 3.94 -10.13 7.40
CA ASP A 18 4.97 -9.12 7.65
C ASP A 18 4.34 -7.79 8.05
N LEU A 19 3.28 -7.35 7.34
CA LEU A 19 2.52 -6.16 7.73
C LEU A 19 1.96 -6.27 9.15
N ARG A 20 1.41 -7.43 9.53
CA ARG A 20 0.87 -7.66 10.88
C ARG A 20 1.94 -7.61 11.98
N ALA A 21 3.21 -7.79 11.64
CA ALA A 21 4.33 -7.70 12.57
C ALA A 21 4.89 -6.27 12.71
N PHE A 22 4.42 -5.31 11.90
CA PHE A 22 4.85 -3.92 12.00
C PHE A 22 4.29 -3.25 13.28
N PRO A 23 4.92 -2.15 13.74
CA PRO A 23 4.38 -1.28 14.79
C PRO A 23 2.95 -0.82 14.48
N GLU A 24 2.15 -0.49 15.50
CA GLU A 24 0.74 -0.14 15.31
C GLU A 24 0.54 1.07 14.41
N GLU A 25 1.33 2.12 14.65
CA GLU A 25 1.30 3.36 13.86
C GLU A 25 1.62 3.10 12.39
N VAL A 26 2.58 2.22 12.13
CA VAL A 26 2.95 1.82 10.76
C VAL A 26 1.82 1.02 10.10
N LYS A 27 1.16 0.12 10.85
CA LYS A 27 0.00 -0.64 10.33
C LYS A 27 -1.15 0.27 9.96
N ASP A 28 -1.43 1.30 10.77
CA ASP A 28 -2.49 2.27 10.50
C ASP A 28 -2.20 3.08 9.23
N GLU A 29 -0.99 3.61 9.07
CA GLU A 29 -0.59 4.34 7.87
C GLU A 29 -0.67 3.48 6.60
N MET A 30 -0.14 2.26 6.68
CA MET A 30 -0.14 1.32 5.55
C MET A 30 -1.56 0.86 5.22
N GLY A 31 -2.37 0.56 6.24
CA GLY A 31 -3.76 0.15 6.08
C GLY A 31 -4.61 1.24 5.45
N HIS A 32 -4.46 2.49 5.89
CA HIS A 32 -5.13 3.64 5.30
C HIS A 32 -4.74 3.82 3.83
N ALA A 33 -3.44 3.80 3.51
CA ALA A 33 -2.98 3.93 2.13
C ALA A 33 -3.48 2.78 1.24
N LEU A 34 -3.51 1.54 1.73
CA LEU A 34 -4.07 0.43 0.96
C LEU A 34 -5.57 0.60 0.74
N PHE A 35 -6.33 1.09 1.73
CA PHE A 35 -7.75 1.37 1.57
C PHE A 35 -8.03 2.47 0.54
N GLU A 36 -7.23 3.53 0.51
CA GLU A 36 -7.30 4.56 -0.54
C GLU A 36 -7.07 3.94 -1.92
N ALA A 37 -6.07 3.07 -2.06
CA ALA A 37 -5.78 2.35 -3.30
C ALA A 37 -6.93 1.44 -3.74
N GLN A 38 -7.54 0.71 -2.81
CA GLN A 38 -8.71 -0.12 -3.09
C GLN A 38 -9.93 0.71 -3.54
N SER A 39 -10.04 1.93 -3.02
CA SER A 39 -11.09 2.90 -3.39
C SER A 39 -10.84 3.56 -4.76
N GLY A 40 -9.75 3.21 -5.45
CA GLY A 40 -9.37 3.79 -6.74
C GLY A 40 -8.66 5.13 -6.62
N MET A 41 -8.33 5.57 -5.42
CA MET A 41 -7.53 6.78 -5.18
C MET A 41 -6.04 6.42 -5.23
N LYS A 42 -5.19 7.40 -5.54
CA LYS A 42 -3.75 7.26 -5.35
C LYS A 42 -3.40 7.76 -3.94
N PRO A 43 -2.89 6.92 -3.03
CA PRO A 43 -2.53 7.36 -1.70
C PRO A 43 -1.45 8.43 -1.74
N LEU A 44 -1.52 9.44 -0.88
CA LEU A 44 -0.52 10.51 -0.80
C LEU A 44 0.87 9.96 -0.46
N ALA A 45 0.92 8.95 0.41
CA ALA A 45 2.14 8.28 0.82
C ALA A 45 2.68 7.28 -0.22
N ALA A 46 1.95 7.04 -1.32
CA ALA A 46 2.36 6.09 -2.35
C ALA A 46 3.14 6.76 -3.49
N LYS A 47 4.34 6.26 -3.77
CA LYS A 47 5.17 6.70 -4.90
C LYS A 47 5.54 5.54 -5.81
N PRO A 48 5.82 5.79 -7.11
CA PRO A 48 6.35 4.75 -7.99
C PRO A 48 7.64 4.15 -7.45
N LEU A 49 7.70 2.83 -7.38
CA LEU A 49 8.94 2.13 -7.05
C LEU A 49 9.90 2.23 -8.24
N THR A 50 11.09 2.78 -8.00
CA THR A 50 12.09 2.97 -9.06
C THR A 50 12.63 1.61 -9.55
N GLY A 51 13.06 1.55 -10.81
CA GLY A 51 13.64 0.33 -11.40
C GLY A 51 12.64 -0.64 -12.04
N PHE A 52 11.33 -0.41 -11.93
CA PHE A 52 10.27 -1.27 -12.49
C PHE A 52 9.63 -0.75 -13.79
N GLY A 53 10.32 0.14 -14.52
CA GLY A 53 9.92 0.54 -15.88
C GLY A 53 8.64 1.38 -15.98
N GLY A 54 8.11 1.92 -14.89
CA GLY A 54 6.95 2.81 -14.90
C GLY A 54 6.19 2.84 -13.57
N ALA A 55 5.01 3.48 -13.55
CA ALA A 55 4.16 3.62 -12.36
C ALA A 55 3.27 2.37 -12.07
N GLY A 56 3.65 1.20 -12.60
CA GLY A 56 2.89 -0.05 -12.41
C GLY A 56 3.09 -0.70 -11.03
N VAL A 57 4.19 -0.33 -10.36
CA VAL A 57 4.52 -0.77 -9.00
C VAL A 57 4.63 0.47 -8.12
N LEU A 58 3.88 0.47 -7.03
CA LEU A 58 3.80 1.57 -6.07
C LEU A 58 4.32 1.09 -4.71
N GLU A 59 4.98 1.97 -3.99
CA GLU A 59 5.41 1.74 -2.61
C GLU A 59 4.80 2.81 -1.69
N VAL A 60 4.27 2.37 -0.55
CA VAL A 60 4.00 3.21 0.63
C VAL A 60 5.21 3.10 1.54
N VAL A 61 5.71 4.22 2.03
CA VAL A 61 6.89 4.29 2.92
C VAL A 61 6.47 4.96 4.22
N SER A 62 6.79 4.35 5.36
CA SER A 62 6.57 4.90 6.69
C SER A 62 7.85 4.76 7.51
N ASP A 63 8.31 5.86 8.08
CA ASP A 63 9.46 5.88 8.97
C ASP A 63 8.96 5.84 10.42
N PHE A 64 9.48 4.92 11.22
CA PHE A 64 9.10 4.77 12.61
C PHE A 64 10.34 4.56 13.49
N GLN A 65 10.57 5.52 14.39
CA GLN A 65 11.77 5.58 15.23
C GLN A 65 13.06 5.58 14.40
N THR A 66 13.82 4.48 14.42
CA THR A 66 15.08 4.31 13.70
C THR A 66 14.93 3.47 12.43
N ASP A 67 13.73 2.98 12.13
CA ASP A 67 13.47 2.02 11.06
C ASP A 67 12.59 2.63 9.95
N THR A 68 12.71 2.07 8.75
CA THR A 68 11.87 2.41 7.59
C THR A 68 11.11 1.17 7.11
N TYR A 69 9.79 1.29 7.04
CA TYR A 69 8.87 0.24 6.61
C TYR A 69 8.29 0.55 5.24
N ARG A 70 8.07 -0.49 4.43
CA ARG A 70 7.55 -0.35 3.07
C ARG A 70 6.49 -1.40 2.76
N ALA A 71 5.38 -0.96 2.17
CA ALA A 71 4.40 -1.84 1.53
C ALA A 71 4.42 -1.60 0.02
N VAL A 72 4.71 -2.64 -0.76
CA VAL A 72 4.76 -2.58 -2.22
C VAL A 72 3.53 -3.25 -2.81
N TYR A 73 2.86 -2.58 -3.74
CA TYR A 73 1.66 -3.11 -4.40
C TYR A 73 1.61 -2.74 -5.88
N THR A 74 0.78 -3.48 -6.60
CA THR A 74 0.41 -3.20 -7.99
C THR A 74 -1.08 -2.91 -8.06
N SER A 75 -1.49 -1.95 -8.87
CA SER A 75 -2.91 -1.67 -9.13
C SER A 75 -3.22 -1.84 -10.61
N ASN A 76 -4.23 -2.64 -10.94
CA ASN A 76 -4.81 -2.62 -12.27
C ASN A 76 -5.79 -1.45 -12.37
N SER A 77 -5.30 -0.32 -12.88
CA SER A 77 -6.09 0.76 -13.45
C SER A 77 -6.12 0.56 -14.97
N ARG A 78 -6.93 -0.39 -15.42
CA ARG A 78 -7.42 -0.47 -16.79
C ARG A 78 -8.93 -0.41 -16.77
#